data_AF-A0A950YJX1-F1
#
_entry.id   AF-A0A950YJX1-F1
#
_cell.length_a   1.000
_cell.length_b   1.000
_cell.length_c   1.000
_cell.angle_alpha   90.00
_cell.angle_beta   90.00
_cell.angle_gamma   90.00
#
_symmetry.space_group_name_H-M   'P 1'
#
loop_
_entity.id
_entity.type
_entity.pdbx_description
1 polymer ?
#
loop_
_entity_poly.entity_id
_entity_poly.type
_entity_poly.pdbx_seq_one_letter_code
_entity_poly.pdbx_strand_id
1 'polypeptide(L)'
;HLLYGEWLRRERRRVDAREQLRAAYDQFTAMGMEAFGERAHHELLATGEHVHKRTAESQDDLTAQERQIAQLARDGLSNVEIGARLFISQHTVAYHLRKVFSKLGVTKRHQLADTLGDQLEAGALSG
;
A
#
# COMPACT_ATOMS: atom_id res chain seq x y z
N HIS A 1 0.61 18.76 8.05
CA HIS A 1 0.44 17.30 8.09
C HIS A 1 1.65 16.57 8.70
N LEU A 2 2.87 16.64 8.15
CA LEU A 2 4.03 15.85 8.63
C LEU A 2 4.36 16.00 10.12
N LEU A 3 4.71 17.22 10.56
CA LEU A 3 5.13 17.46 11.95
C LEU A 3 4.03 17.13 12.96
N TYR A 4 2.76 17.34 12.58
CA TYR A 4 1.62 17.01 13.42
C TYR A 4 1.43 15.48 13.53
N GLY A 5 1.61 14.75 12.42
CA GLY A 5 1.61 13.29 12.41
C GLY A 5 2.75 12.67 13.24
N GLU A 6 3.95 13.24 13.16
CA GLU A 6 5.09 12.85 14.02
C GLU A 6 4.79 13.06 15.50
N TRP A 7 4.21 14.21 15.83
CA TRP A 7 3.82 14.53 17.21
C TRP A 7 2.76 13.54 17.72
N LEU A 8 1.71 13.27 16.94
CA LEU A 8 0.67 12.30 17.29
C LEU A 8 1.23 10.89 17.51
N ARG A 9 2.21 10.47 16.70
CA ARG A 9 2.89 9.18 16.89
C ARG A 9 3.63 9.12 18.23
N ARG A 10 4.37 10.19 18.57
CA ARG A 10 5.08 10.30 19.86
C ARG A 10 4.11 10.26 21.04
N GLU A 11 2.92 10.84 20.87
CA GLU A 11 1.80 10.79 21.84
C GLU A 11 1.05 9.44 21.86
N ARG A 12 1.56 8.42 21.16
CA ARG A 12 0.94 7.10 20.99
C ARG A 12 -0.46 7.10 20.35
N ARG A 13 -0.91 8.21 19.78
CA ARG A 13 -2.16 8.36 19.02
C ARG A 13 -2.01 7.82 17.60
N ARG A 14 -1.76 6.51 17.49
CA ARG A 14 -1.34 5.85 16.24
C ARG A 14 -2.36 5.94 15.11
N VAL A 15 -3.66 5.94 15.42
CA VAL A 15 -4.72 6.05 14.39
C VAL A 15 -4.69 7.43 13.75
N ASP A 16 -4.76 8.49 14.57
CA ASP A 16 -4.72 9.88 14.12
C ASP A 16 -3.39 10.22 13.42
N ALA A 17 -2.28 9.68 13.94
CA ALA A 17 -0.96 9.86 13.33
C ALA A 17 -0.94 9.33 11.89
N ARG A 18 -1.58 8.18 11.61
CA ARG A 18 -1.59 7.59 10.27
C ARG A 18 -2.30 8.47 9.26
N GLU A 19 -3.43 9.05 9.63
CA GLU A 19 -4.18 9.97 8.76
C GLU A 19 -3.30 11.16 8.35
N GLN A 20 -2.64 11.78 9.34
CA GLN A 20 -1.80 12.96 9.11
C GLN A 20 -0.52 12.64 8.34
N LEU A 21 0.11 11.50 8.63
CA LEU A 21 1.33 11.05 7.94
C LEU A 21 1.05 10.61 6.51
N ARG A 22 -0.13 10.02 6.24
CA ARG A 22 -0.56 9.67 4.89
C ARG A 22 -0.85 10.90 4.05
N ALA A 23 -1.60 11.86 4.59
CA ALA A 23 -1.84 13.14 3.92
C ALA A 23 -0.53 13.88 3.61
N ALA A 24 0.44 13.86 4.54
CA ALA A 24 1.76 14.44 4.31
C ALA A 24 2.51 13.72 3.18
N TYR A 25 2.51 12.39 3.20
CA TYR A 25 3.16 11.57 2.18
C TYR A 25 2.59 11.86 0.78
N ASP A 26 1.26 11.85 0.63
CA ASP A 26 0.59 12.09 -0.64
C ASP A 26 0.88 13.51 -1.17
N GLN A 27 0.84 14.51 -0.30
CA GLN A 27 1.14 15.91 -0.67
C GLN A 27 2.59 16.10 -1.11
N PHE A 28 3.57 15.61 -0.36
CA PHE A 28 4.97 15.74 -0.74
C PHE A 28 5.29 14.98 -2.02
N THR A 29 4.66 13.82 -2.19
CA THR A 29 4.79 13.02 -3.40
C THR A 29 4.24 13.76 -4.62
N ALA A 30 3.06 14.36 -4.52
CA ALA A 30 2.45 15.15 -5.59
C ALA A 30 3.29 16.39 -5.95
N MET A 31 4.02 16.95 -4.98
CA MET A 31 4.89 18.11 -5.17
C MET A 31 6.32 17.75 -5.61
N GLY A 32 6.67 16.46 -5.73
CA GLY A 32 8.04 16.02 -6.06
C GLY A 32 9.05 16.21 -4.91
N MET A 33 8.57 16.39 -3.68
CA MET A 33 9.39 16.63 -2.49
C MET A 33 9.82 15.32 -1.84
N GLU A 34 10.62 14.52 -2.56
CA GLU A 34 10.96 13.13 -2.24
C GLU A 34 11.47 12.93 -0.81
N ALA A 35 12.40 13.76 -0.33
CA ALA A 35 12.96 13.62 1.03
C ALA A 35 11.91 13.77 2.14
N PHE A 36 10.92 14.65 1.94
CA PHE A 36 9.83 14.83 2.90
C PHE A 36 8.77 13.73 2.77
N GLY A 37 8.54 13.22 1.56
CA GLY A 37 7.74 12.03 1.32
C GLY A 37 8.30 10.82 2.06
N GLU A 38 9.57 10.48 1.85
CA GLU A 38 10.21 9.35 2.53
C GLU A 38 10.19 9.49 4.06
N ARG A 39 10.36 10.71 4.59
CA ARG A 39 10.22 10.94 6.03
C ARG A 39 8.81 10.67 6.54
N ALA A 40 7.78 11.18 5.85
CA ALA A 40 6.38 10.91 6.20
C ALA A 40 6.08 9.40 6.17
N HIS A 41 6.64 8.70 5.18
CA HIS A 41 6.51 7.26 5.03
C HIS A 41 7.17 6.50 6.19
N HIS A 42 8.41 6.83 6.53
CA HIS A 42 9.12 6.23 7.66
C HIS A 42 8.34 6.38 8.98
N GLU A 43 7.78 7.56 9.21
CA GLU A 43 6.95 7.81 10.39
C GLU A 43 5.64 7.01 10.35
N LEU A 44 5.03 6.85 9.16
CA LEU A 44 3.82 6.04 8.97
C LEU A 44 4.07 4.57 9.34
N LEU A 45 5.18 3.97 8.86
CA LEU A 45 5.60 2.62 9.24
C LEU A 45 5.79 2.48 10.75
N ALA A 46 6.37 3.51 11.36
CA ALA A 46 6.69 3.55 12.77
C ALA A 46 5.46 3.76 13.69
N THR A 47 4.26 3.99 13.13
CA THR A 47 2.97 3.87 13.85
C THR A 47 2.56 2.42 14.11
N GLY A 48 3.33 1.44 13.64
CA GLY A 48 3.07 0.03 13.87
C GLY A 48 1.95 -0.54 13.00
N GLU A 49 1.85 -0.11 11.74
CA GLU A 49 1.00 -0.77 10.72
C GLU A 49 1.22 -2.31 10.71
N HIS A 50 2.39 -2.77 11.16
CA HIS A 50 2.76 -4.19 11.29
C HIS A 50 2.39 -4.88 12.61
N VAL A 51 1.96 -4.18 13.68
CA VAL A 51 1.80 -4.79 15.03
C VAL A 51 0.33 -5.09 15.37
N HIS A 52 -0.66 -4.55 14.65
CA HIS A 52 -2.08 -4.87 14.89
C HIS A 52 -2.72 -5.78 13.83
N LYS A 53 -1.95 -6.27 12.85
CA LYS A 53 -2.40 -7.28 11.87
C LYS A 53 -1.97 -8.71 12.24
N ARG A 54 -1.85 -9.05 13.53
CA ARG A 54 -1.44 -10.41 13.96
C ARG A 54 -2.56 -11.25 14.55
N THR A 55 -3.79 -10.75 14.60
CA THR A 55 -4.93 -11.54 15.04
C THR A 55 -6.12 -11.23 14.14
N ALA A 56 -6.37 -12.11 13.17
CA ALA A 56 -7.71 -12.61 12.81
C ALA A 56 -8.06 -12.70 11.31
N GLU A 57 -7.30 -12.17 10.34
CA GLU A 57 -7.73 -12.26 8.93
C GLU A 57 -6.57 -12.61 8.00
N SER A 58 -6.57 -13.89 7.61
CA SER A 58 -6.05 -14.49 6.36
C SER A 58 -4.79 -13.87 5.74
N GLN A 59 -3.75 -14.71 5.62
CA GLN A 59 -2.58 -14.44 4.77
C GLN A 59 -2.97 -14.19 3.29
N ASP A 60 -4.22 -14.44 2.90
CA ASP A 60 -4.74 -14.32 1.53
C ASP A 60 -5.42 -13.00 1.16
N ASP A 61 -5.73 -12.09 2.11
CA ASP A 61 -6.47 -10.87 1.75
C ASP A 61 -5.59 -9.63 1.57
N LEU A 62 -5.41 -9.28 0.30
CA LEU A 62 -4.96 -7.97 -0.14
C LEU A 62 -5.94 -6.89 0.36
N THR A 63 -5.41 -5.77 0.84
CA THR A 63 -6.24 -4.59 1.10
C THR A 63 -6.87 -4.08 -0.20
N ALA A 64 -7.94 -3.30 -0.14
CA ALA A 64 -8.59 -2.76 -1.33
C ALA A 64 -7.60 -2.03 -2.27
N GLN A 65 -6.70 -1.23 -1.70
CA GLN A 65 -5.68 -0.52 -2.47
C GLN A 65 -4.60 -1.44 -3.06
N GLU A 66 -4.17 -2.45 -2.30
CA GLU A 66 -3.25 -3.46 -2.80
C GLU A 66 -3.85 -4.27 -3.95
N ARG A 67 -5.14 -4.64 -3.82
CA ARG A 67 -5.88 -5.38 -4.84
C ARG A 67 -6.04 -4.57 -6.13
N GLN A 68 -6.40 -3.29 -5.99
CA GLN A 68 -6.51 -2.35 -7.11
C GLN A 68 -5.16 -2.16 -7.83
N ILE A 69 -4.07 -1.99 -7.08
CA ILE A 69 -2.71 -1.89 -7.66
C ILE A 69 -2.31 -3.21 -8.33
N ALA A 70 -2.59 -4.35 -7.70
CA ALA A 70 -2.27 -5.67 -8.23
C ALA A 70 -3.04 -5.98 -9.53
N GLN A 71 -4.32 -5.60 -9.61
CA GLN A 71 -5.14 -5.72 -10.83
C GLN A 71 -4.57 -4.88 -11.96
N LEU A 72 -4.30 -3.59 -11.74
CA LEU A 72 -3.71 -2.75 -12.79
C LEU A 72 -2.33 -3.25 -13.22
N ALA A 73 -1.55 -3.79 -12.27
CA ALA A 73 -0.25 -4.39 -12.57
C ALA A 73 -0.35 -5.67 -13.39
N ARG A 74 -1.35 -6.52 -13.09
CA ARG A 74 -1.71 -7.71 -13.87
C ARG A 74 -2.14 -7.31 -15.28
N ASP A 75 -2.92 -6.25 -15.41
CA ASP A 75 -3.43 -5.75 -16.68
C ASP A 75 -2.33 -5.04 -17.53
N GLY A 76 -1.08 -5.03 -17.05
CA GLY A 76 0.10 -4.64 -17.82
C GLY A 76 0.56 -3.19 -17.63
N LEU A 77 -0.15 -2.39 -16.83
CA LEU A 77 0.25 -1.00 -16.61
C LEU A 77 1.57 -0.94 -15.85
N SER A 78 2.44 0.01 -16.19
CA SER A 78 3.68 0.32 -15.46
C SER A 78 3.40 1.03 -14.13
N ASN A 79 4.40 1.10 -13.24
CA ASN A 79 4.24 1.81 -11.96
C ASN A 79 3.95 3.30 -12.15
N VAL A 80 4.47 3.91 -13.22
CA VAL A 80 4.18 5.30 -13.60
C VAL A 80 2.72 5.46 -14.01
N GLU A 81 2.21 4.59 -14.88
CA GLU A 81 0.82 4.63 -15.34
C GLU A 81 -0.18 4.34 -14.22
N ILE A 82 0.12 3.36 -13.37
CA ILE A 82 -0.67 3.07 -12.16
C ILE A 82 -0.65 4.29 -11.24
N GLY A 83 0.52 4.88 -11.01
CA GLY A 83 0.66 6.06 -10.17
C GLY A 83 -0.17 7.23 -10.69
N ALA A 84 -0.09 7.50 -11.99
CA ALA A 84 -0.90 8.53 -12.64
C ALA A 84 -2.41 8.26 -12.51
N ARG A 85 -2.85 7.01 -12.72
CA ARG A 85 -4.26 6.62 -12.65
C ARG A 85 -4.83 6.66 -11.23
N LEU A 86 -3.99 6.37 -10.24
CA LEU A 86 -4.36 6.32 -8.82
C LEU A 86 -3.99 7.59 -8.06
N PHE A 87 -3.42 8.59 -8.73
CA PHE A 87 -2.91 9.84 -8.14
C PHE A 87 -1.92 9.62 -6.98
N ILE A 88 -0.98 8.69 -7.15
CA ILE A 88 0.12 8.36 -6.22
C ILE A 88 1.44 8.22 -6.98
N SER A 89 2.61 8.25 -6.31
CA SER A 89 3.87 8.04 -7.06
C SER A 89 4.08 6.61 -7.51
N GLN A 90 4.90 6.46 -8.55
CA GLN A 90 5.48 5.18 -8.93
C GLN A 90 6.20 4.44 -7.78
N HIS A 91 6.78 5.19 -6.82
CA HIS A 91 7.47 4.61 -5.66
C HIS A 91 6.45 4.02 -4.67
N THR A 92 5.35 4.73 -4.44
CA THR A 92 4.20 4.22 -3.67
C THR A 92 3.63 2.95 -4.30
N VAL A 93 3.48 2.93 -5.63
CA VAL A 93 3.05 1.73 -6.37
C VAL A 93 4.03 0.57 -6.19
N ALA A 94 5.33 0.82 -6.37
CA ALA A 94 6.38 -0.19 -6.20
C ALA A 94 6.37 -0.80 -4.79
N TYR A 95 6.17 0.04 -3.78
CA TYR A 95 6.05 -0.37 -2.39
C TYR A 95 4.84 -1.30 -2.17
N HIS A 96 3.65 -0.90 -2.65
CA HIS A 96 2.45 -1.72 -2.53
C HIS A 96 2.62 -3.06 -3.25
N LEU A 97 3.23 -3.06 -4.44
CA LEU A 97 3.52 -4.30 -5.16
C LEU A 97 4.47 -5.22 -4.37
N ARG A 98 5.46 -4.69 -3.66
CA ARG A 98 6.32 -5.53 -2.79
C ARG A 98 5.52 -6.20 -1.67
N LYS A 99 4.57 -5.49 -1.06
CA LYS A 99 3.65 -6.07 -0.05
C LYS A 99 2.73 -7.11 -0.68
N VAL A 100 2.15 -6.83 -1.85
CA VAL A 100 1.32 -7.79 -2.61
C VAL A 100 2.09 -9.06 -2.91
N PHE A 101 3.29 -8.94 -3.47
CA PHE A 101 4.16 -10.07 -3.80
C PHE A 101 4.46 -10.95 -2.58
N SER A 102 4.81 -10.32 -1.46
CA SER A 102 5.03 -11.04 -0.20
C SER A 102 3.78 -11.75 0.32
N LYS A 103 2.58 -11.18 0.10
CA LYS A 103 1.31 -11.78 0.55
C LYS A 103 0.87 -12.93 -0.35
N LEU A 104 1.02 -12.77 -1.66
CA LEU A 104 0.66 -13.78 -2.67
C LEU A 104 1.76 -14.83 -2.89
N GLY A 105 2.90 -14.73 -2.21
CA GLY A 105 4.03 -15.67 -2.37
C GLY A 105 4.71 -15.60 -3.75
N VAL A 106 4.52 -14.50 -4.49
CA VAL A 106 5.11 -14.31 -5.84
C VAL A 106 6.32 -13.40 -5.79
N THR A 107 7.18 -13.47 -6.80
CA THR A 107 8.39 -12.64 -6.91
C THR A 107 8.41 -11.80 -8.17
N LYS A 108 7.59 -12.15 -9.17
CA LYS A 108 7.58 -11.49 -10.48
C LYS A 108 6.19 -10.98 -10.82
N ARG A 109 6.15 -9.82 -11.49
CA ARG A 109 4.89 -9.17 -11.90
C ARG A 109 3.99 -10.07 -12.75
N HIS A 110 4.55 -10.88 -13.65
CA HIS A 110 3.75 -11.77 -14.50
C HIS A 110 3.01 -12.85 -13.70
N GLN A 111 3.50 -13.23 -12.52
CA GLN A 111 2.86 -14.23 -11.66
C GLN A 111 1.59 -13.70 -10.98
N LEU A 112 1.33 -12.39 -11.07
CA LEU A 112 0.06 -11.80 -10.63
C LEU A 112 -1.12 -12.29 -11.50
N ALA A 113 -0.89 -12.61 -12.78
CA ALA A 113 -1.93 -13.10 -13.67
C ALA A 113 -2.46 -14.46 -13.22
N ASP A 114 -1.56 -15.36 -12.84
CA ASP A 114 -1.90 -16.70 -12.39
C ASP A 114 -2.59 -16.68 -11.02
N THR A 115 -2.06 -15.89 -10.07
CA THR A 115 -2.55 -15.87 -8.68
C THR A 115 -3.85 -15.10 -8.47
N LEU A 116 -4.08 -14.00 -9.19
CA LEU A 116 -5.35 -13.26 -9.12
C LEU A 116 -6.47 -13.91 -9.93
N GLY A 117 -6.14 -14.79 -10.88
CA GLY A 117 -7.10 -15.62 -11.61
C GLY A 117 -7.79 -16.63 -10.68
N ASP A 118 -7.00 -17.34 -9.86
CA ASP A 118 -7.50 -18.32 -8.89
C ASP A 118 -8.43 -17.71 -7.83
N GLN A 119 -8.18 -16.48 -7.38
CA GLN A 119 -9.05 -15.80 -6.39
C GLN A 119 -10.44 -15.41 -6.94
N LEU A 120 -10.59 -15.25 -8.25
CA LEU A 120 -11.89 -14.97 -8.87
C LEU A 120 -12.74 -16.25 -9.03
N GLU A 121 -12.12 -17.42 -9.22
CA GLU A 121 -12.85 -18.70 -9.27
C GLU A 121 -13.26 -19.18 -7.87
N ALA A 122 -12.42 -18.98 -6.85
CA ALA A 122 -12.76 -19.33 -5.47
C ALA A 122 -13.95 -18.53 -4.90
N GLY A 123 -14.13 -17.27 -5.34
CA GLY A 123 -15.27 -16.44 -4.95
C GLY A 123 -16.60 -16.80 -5.64
N ALA A 124 -16.55 -17.44 -6.81
CA ALA A 124 -17.74 -17.82 -7.58
C ALA A 124 -18.39 -19.13 -7.09
N LEU A 125 -17.68 -19.95 -6.31
CA LEU A 125 -18.18 -21.23 -5.77
C LEU A 125 -18.83 -21.09 -4.37
N SER A 126 -18.93 -19.87 -3.83
CA SER A 126 -19.52 -19.59 -2.51
C SER A 126 -20.86 -18.83 -2.57
N GLY A 127 -21.49 -18.72 -3.75
CA GLY A 127 -22.76 -18.02 -3.97
C GLY A 127 -23.96 -18.96 -4.10
#